data_AF-A0A6P1BZD0-F1
#
_entry.id   AF-A0A6P1BZD0-F1
#
_cell.length_a   1.000
_cell.length_b   1.000
_cell.length_c   1.000
_cell.angle_alpha   90.00
_cell.angle_beta   90.00
_cell.angle_gamma   90.00
#
_symmetry.space_group_name_H-M   'P 1'
#
loop_
_entity.id
_entity.type
_entity.pdbx_description
1 polymer ?
#
loop_
_entity_poly.entity_id
_entity_poly.type
_entity_poly.pdbx_seq_one_letter_code
_entity_poly.pdbx_strand_id
1 'polypeptide(L)'
;VQGFTGGVLIPMAFTLIITLLPKAKQPIGLALFALSATFAPAIGPTIGGYLTENWGWQYIFYVNLVPGAVMIAMLYVSLDPSPMKLSLIRQGDWLGIITMAIGLAALQTVLEEGNKDDWLGSPFIVRLSVIAAVALVAFLIVEFTVEKPLLNLRLLARRNFGFGMLANFLLGIALYGSVFILPQYLSRIQGYNAEQIGMVLAWTGLPQLLLIPLVPRLMQRF
;
A
#
# COMPACT_ATOMS: atom_id res chain seq x y z
N VAL A 1 -8.56 4.89 -11.65
CA VAL A 1 -9.61 5.15 -10.62
C VAL A 1 -9.24 4.54 -9.27
N GLN A 2 -9.05 3.21 -9.13
CA GLN A 2 -8.74 2.59 -7.84
C GLN A 2 -7.47 3.13 -7.16
N GLY A 3 -6.38 3.38 -7.89
CA GLY A 3 -5.17 3.97 -7.31
C GLY A 3 -5.37 5.38 -6.75
N PHE A 4 -6.15 6.21 -7.46
CA PHE A 4 -6.47 7.57 -7.01
C PHE A 4 -7.32 7.56 -5.74
N THR A 5 -8.38 6.75 -5.71
CA THR A 5 -9.26 6.65 -4.52
C THR A 5 -8.55 5.94 -3.36
N GLY A 6 -7.79 4.88 -3.65
CA GLY A 6 -7.07 4.08 -2.65
C GLY A 6 -5.96 4.82 -1.93
N GLY A 7 -5.24 5.70 -2.64
CA GLY A 7 -4.14 6.48 -2.06
C GLY A 7 -4.57 7.38 -0.89
N VAL A 8 -5.82 7.84 -0.90
CA VAL A 8 -6.37 8.71 0.16
C VAL A 8 -6.93 7.89 1.33
N LEU A 9 -7.36 6.65 1.09
CA LEU A 9 -8.02 5.82 2.12
C LEU A 9 -7.10 5.48 3.29
N ILE A 10 -5.84 5.13 3.03
CA ILE A 10 -4.87 4.76 4.08
C ILE A 10 -4.63 5.92 5.07
N PRO A 11 -4.21 7.12 4.64
CA PRO A 11 -4.00 8.25 5.55
C PRO A 11 -5.32 8.71 6.21
N MET A 12 -6.46 8.61 5.51
CA MET A 12 -7.76 8.88 6.14
C MET A 12 -8.08 7.88 7.24
N ALA A 13 -7.83 6.58 7.04
CA ALA A 13 -8.06 5.56 8.06
C ALA A 13 -7.22 5.84 9.32
N PHE A 14 -5.93 6.17 9.16
CA PHE A 14 -5.08 6.58 10.28
C PHE A 14 -5.62 7.84 10.97
N THR A 15 -6.05 8.84 10.20
CA THR A 15 -6.61 10.07 10.74
C THR A 15 -7.86 9.80 11.57
N LEU A 16 -8.82 9.03 11.04
CA LEU A 16 -10.04 8.65 11.75
C LEU A 16 -9.75 7.86 13.02
N ILE A 17 -8.77 6.95 13.00
CA ILE A 17 -8.36 6.20 14.20
C ILE A 17 -7.87 7.16 15.28
N ILE A 18 -7.05 8.15 14.92
CA ILE A 18 -6.45 9.07 15.88
C ILE A 18 -7.45 10.11 16.38
N THR A 19 -8.39 10.56 15.53
CA THR A 19 -9.36 11.61 15.89
C THR A 19 -10.60 11.08 16.59
N LEU A 20 -11.10 9.88 16.23
CA LEU A 20 -12.34 9.33 16.77
C LEU A 20 -12.12 8.37 17.95
N LEU A 21 -10.99 7.64 18.02
CA LEU A 21 -10.75 6.73 19.15
C LEU A 21 -10.07 7.43 20.32
N PRO A 22 -10.48 7.12 21.58
CA PRO A 22 -9.77 7.51 22.78
C PRO A 22 -8.31 7.04 22.74
N LYS A 23 -7.37 7.83 23.30
CA LYS A 23 -5.92 7.53 23.28
C LYS A 23 -5.57 6.09 23.71
N ALA A 24 -6.27 5.54 24.70
CA ALA A 24 -6.07 4.18 25.18
C ALA A 24 -6.44 3.09 24.15
N LYS A 25 -7.33 3.37 23.20
CA LYS A 25 -7.80 2.44 22.16
C LYS A 25 -7.12 2.64 20.80
N GLN A 26 -6.36 3.73 20.62
CA GLN A 26 -5.63 3.99 19.37
C GLN A 26 -4.66 2.85 18.99
N PRO A 27 -3.87 2.24 19.90
CA PRO A 27 -3.01 1.11 19.56
C PRO A 27 -3.79 -0.11 19.04
N ILE A 28 -4.98 -0.36 19.59
CA ILE A 28 -5.86 -1.45 19.16
C ILE A 28 -6.38 -1.16 17.75
N GLY A 29 -6.81 0.07 17.47
CA GLY A 29 -7.26 0.48 16.14
C GLY A 29 -6.17 0.34 15.07
N LEU A 30 -4.94 0.77 15.40
CA LEU A 30 -3.78 0.62 14.52
C LEU A 30 -3.41 -0.86 14.30
N ALA A 31 -3.48 -1.69 15.35
CA ALA A 31 -3.22 -3.13 15.24
C ALA A 31 -4.26 -3.83 14.37
N LEU A 32 -5.56 -3.47 14.49
CA LEU A 32 -6.61 -3.99 13.62
C LEU A 32 -6.39 -3.59 12.16
N PHE A 33 -5.99 -2.33 11.90
CA PHE A 33 -5.63 -1.89 10.55
C PHE A 33 -4.47 -2.70 9.97
N ALA A 34 -3.39 -2.88 10.74
CA ALA A 34 -2.23 -3.68 10.31
C ALA A 34 -2.59 -5.15 10.05
N LEU A 35 -3.46 -5.73 10.89
CA LEU A 35 -3.99 -7.08 10.70
C LEU A 35 -4.77 -7.16 9.39
N SER A 36 -5.72 -6.25 9.16
CA SER A 36 -6.48 -6.22 7.90
C SER A 36 -5.59 -6.04 6.68
N ALA A 37 -4.59 -5.15 6.74
CA ALA A 37 -3.66 -4.87 5.66
C ALA A 37 -2.76 -6.07 5.30
N THR A 38 -2.40 -6.89 6.29
CA THR A 38 -1.57 -8.09 6.07
C THR A 38 -2.42 -9.30 5.69
N PHE A 39 -3.63 -9.39 6.23
CA PHE A 39 -4.53 -10.52 6.01
C PHE A 39 -5.22 -10.49 4.65
N ALA A 40 -5.59 -9.31 4.14
CA ALA A 40 -6.25 -9.19 2.85
C ALA A 40 -5.41 -9.77 1.68
N PRO A 41 -4.11 -9.50 1.56
CA PRO A 41 -3.25 -10.14 0.56
C PRO A 41 -3.10 -11.67 0.73
N ALA A 42 -3.25 -12.19 1.95
CA ALA A 42 -3.10 -13.61 2.22
C ALA A 42 -4.35 -14.41 1.78
N ILE A 43 -5.55 -13.87 2.01
CA ILE A 43 -6.82 -14.51 1.62
C ILE A 43 -7.23 -14.17 0.18
N GLY A 44 -6.81 -13.00 -0.33
CA GLY A 44 -7.18 -12.51 -1.65
C GLY A 44 -6.95 -13.52 -2.77
N PRO A 45 -5.77 -14.15 -2.88
CA PRO A 45 -5.48 -15.17 -3.89
C PRO A 45 -6.31 -16.45 -3.73
N THR A 46 -6.66 -16.86 -2.52
CA THR A 46 -7.48 -18.06 -2.28
C THR A 46 -8.91 -17.86 -2.78
N ILE A 47 -9.54 -16.75 -2.37
CA ILE A 47 -10.89 -16.39 -2.80
C ILE A 47 -10.87 -16.06 -4.30
N GLY A 48 -9.90 -15.28 -4.75
CA GLY A 48 -9.77 -14.88 -6.15
C GLY A 48 -9.50 -16.05 -7.09
N GLY A 49 -8.66 -17.01 -6.67
CA GLY A 49 -8.36 -18.23 -7.41
C GLY A 49 -9.60 -19.12 -7.57
N TYR A 50 -10.33 -19.36 -6.48
CA TYR A 50 -11.59 -20.10 -6.51
C TYR A 50 -12.64 -19.44 -7.42
N LEU A 51 -12.81 -18.13 -7.34
CA LEU A 51 -13.77 -17.40 -8.19
C LEU A 51 -13.37 -17.41 -9.66
N THR A 52 -12.07 -17.25 -9.94
CA THR A 52 -11.57 -17.23 -11.32
C THR A 52 -11.78 -18.56 -12.01
N GLU A 53 -11.51 -19.66 -11.31
CA GLU A 53 -11.64 -21.02 -11.85
C GLU A 53 -13.10 -21.40 -12.08
N ASN A 54 -14.00 -21.07 -11.14
CA ASN A 54 -15.40 -21.52 -11.20
C ASN A 54 -16.33 -20.57 -11.99
N TRP A 55 -16.17 -19.26 -11.83
CA TRP A 55 -17.11 -18.26 -12.36
C TRP A 55 -16.47 -17.28 -13.35
N GLY A 56 -15.16 -17.35 -13.54
CA GLY A 56 -14.40 -16.47 -14.43
C GLY A 56 -13.75 -15.29 -13.70
N TRP A 57 -12.69 -14.76 -14.29
CA TRP A 57 -11.82 -13.73 -13.68
C TRP A 57 -12.57 -12.43 -13.31
N GLN A 58 -13.67 -12.11 -13.98
CA GLN A 58 -14.46 -10.90 -13.75
C GLN A 58 -15.07 -10.89 -12.33
N TYR A 59 -15.35 -12.05 -11.75
CA TYR A 59 -15.95 -12.16 -10.42
C TYR A 59 -15.02 -11.69 -9.30
N ILE A 60 -13.70 -11.61 -9.54
CA ILE A 60 -12.76 -10.98 -8.61
C ILE A 60 -13.13 -9.51 -8.39
N PHE A 61 -13.64 -8.82 -9.42
CA PHE A 61 -14.09 -7.42 -9.30
C PHE A 61 -15.47 -7.34 -8.65
N TYR A 62 -16.39 -8.25 -8.97
CA TYR A 62 -17.73 -8.25 -8.38
C TYR A 62 -17.73 -8.54 -6.88
N VAL A 63 -16.81 -9.38 -6.39
CA VAL A 63 -16.70 -9.64 -4.94
C VAL A 63 -16.34 -8.40 -4.14
N ASN A 64 -15.64 -7.43 -4.72
CA ASN A 64 -15.32 -6.18 -4.02
C ASN A 64 -16.54 -5.25 -3.85
N LEU A 65 -17.60 -5.41 -4.64
CA LEU A 65 -18.81 -4.57 -4.55
C LEU A 65 -19.56 -4.77 -3.23
N VAL A 66 -19.66 -6.01 -2.73
CA VAL A 66 -20.44 -6.31 -1.52
C VAL A 66 -19.78 -5.70 -0.27
N PRO A 67 -18.50 -5.96 0.04
CA PRO A 67 -17.82 -5.32 1.18
C PRO A 67 -17.71 -3.81 1.00
N GLY A 68 -17.49 -3.33 -0.23
CA GLY A 68 -17.42 -1.90 -0.53
C GLY A 68 -18.74 -1.19 -0.25
N ALA A 69 -19.87 -1.75 -0.67
CA ALA A 69 -21.19 -1.20 -0.40
C ALA A 69 -21.54 -1.21 1.09
N VAL A 70 -21.24 -2.31 1.80
CA VAL A 70 -21.44 -2.40 3.26
C VAL A 70 -20.59 -1.35 3.98
N MET A 71 -19.32 -1.21 3.60
CA MET A 71 -18.43 -0.19 4.17
C MET A 71 -18.97 1.23 3.94
N ILE A 72 -19.41 1.55 2.72
CA ILE A 72 -20.00 2.86 2.40
C ILE A 72 -21.26 3.10 3.23
N ALA A 73 -22.14 2.10 3.35
CA ALA A 73 -23.37 2.21 4.15
C ALA A 73 -23.06 2.43 5.64
N MET A 74 -22.11 1.68 6.21
CA MET A 74 -21.70 1.83 7.60
C MET A 74 -21.07 3.19 7.87
N LEU A 75 -20.22 3.68 6.96
CA LEU A 75 -19.62 5.01 7.08
C LEU A 75 -20.68 6.11 6.95
N TYR A 76 -21.65 5.95 6.05
CA TYR A 76 -22.73 6.92 5.88
C TYR A 76 -23.59 7.07 7.15
N VAL A 77 -23.82 5.98 7.88
CA VAL A 77 -24.61 5.99 9.12
C VAL A 77 -23.77 6.42 10.33
N SER A 78 -22.49 6.06 10.39
CA SER A 78 -21.67 6.20 11.59
C SER A 78 -20.83 7.47 11.64
N LEU A 79 -20.57 8.10 10.49
CA LEU A 79 -19.67 9.24 10.38
C LEU A 79 -20.47 10.55 10.34
N ASP A 80 -20.37 11.36 11.39
CA ASP A 80 -21.01 12.68 11.39
C ASP A 80 -20.35 13.60 10.34
N PRO A 81 -21.15 14.34 9.54
CA PRO A 81 -20.62 15.25 8.54
C PRO A 81 -19.80 16.36 9.20
N SER A 82 -18.48 16.29 9.04
CA SER A 82 -17.57 17.34 9.49
C SER A 82 -17.52 18.49 8.48
N PRO A 83 -17.44 19.75 8.93
CA PRO A 83 -17.39 20.89 8.03
C PRO A 83 -16.12 20.85 7.15
N MET A 84 -16.30 20.99 5.84
CA MET A 84 -15.20 21.05 4.88
C MET A 84 -14.32 22.28 5.16
N LYS A 85 -13.07 22.03 5.57
CA LYS A 85 -12.06 23.08 5.80
C LYS A 85 -11.30 23.37 4.50
N LEU A 86 -11.97 23.97 3.53
CA LEU A 86 -11.41 24.32 2.21
C LEU A 86 -10.17 25.25 2.30
N SER A 87 -10.01 26.00 3.39
CA SER A 87 -8.86 26.86 3.64
C SER A 87 -7.53 26.10 3.76
N LEU A 88 -7.55 24.80 4.10
CA LEU A 88 -6.36 23.95 4.16
C LEU A 88 -5.80 23.62 2.77
N ILE A 89 -6.63 23.61 1.73
CA ILE A 89 -6.22 23.34 0.34
C ILE A 89 -5.19 24.38 -0.12
N ARG A 90 -5.36 25.65 0.28
CA ARG A 90 -4.42 26.73 -0.04
C ARG A 90 -3.06 26.60 0.67
N GLN A 91 -2.97 25.81 1.73
CA GLN A 91 -1.73 25.61 2.50
C GLN A 91 -1.01 24.31 2.10
N GLY A 92 -1.54 23.57 1.13
CA GLY A 92 -0.92 22.33 0.64
C GLY A 92 0.36 22.59 -0.15
N ASP A 93 1.33 21.69 0.00
CA ASP A 93 2.56 21.68 -0.79
C ASP A 93 2.30 21.10 -2.19
N TRP A 94 1.65 21.88 -3.05
CA TRP A 94 1.29 21.44 -4.40
C TRP A 94 2.50 21.16 -5.29
N LEU A 95 3.59 21.92 -5.12
CA LEU A 95 4.82 21.70 -5.86
C LEU A 95 5.48 20.38 -5.45
N GLY A 96 5.53 20.07 -4.15
CA GLY A 96 6.00 18.79 -3.64
C GLY A 96 5.12 17.63 -4.14
N ILE A 97 3.80 17.78 -4.08
CA ILE A 97 2.85 16.77 -4.57
C ILE A 97 3.05 16.46 -6.05
N ILE A 98 3.14 17.49 -6.90
CA ILE A 98 3.27 17.31 -8.36
C ILE A 98 4.62 16.68 -8.72
N THR A 99 5.72 17.19 -8.14
CA THR A 99 7.06 16.66 -8.40
C THR A 99 7.21 15.22 -7.91
N MET A 100 6.65 14.89 -6.74
CA MET A 100 6.57 13.53 -6.22
C MET A 100 5.74 12.62 -7.12
N ALA A 101 4.54 13.06 -7.53
CA ALA A 101 3.66 12.26 -8.36
C ALA A 101 4.29 11.92 -9.71
N ILE A 102 4.91 12.90 -10.38
CA ILE A 102 5.62 12.69 -11.64
C ILE A 102 6.83 11.78 -11.44
N GLY A 103 7.65 12.04 -10.41
CA GLY A 103 8.86 11.28 -10.14
C GLY A 103 8.58 9.81 -9.81
N LEU A 104 7.62 9.55 -8.91
CA LEU A 104 7.24 8.19 -8.54
C LEU A 104 6.53 7.45 -9.67
N ALA A 105 5.64 8.11 -10.43
CA ALA A 105 4.99 7.48 -11.58
C ALA A 105 6.01 7.08 -12.66
N ALA A 106 6.93 7.98 -13.01
CA ALA A 106 7.97 7.68 -13.98
C ALA A 106 8.91 6.57 -13.49
N LEU A 107 9.33 6.60 -12.23
CA LEU A 107 10.17 5.56 -11.63
C LEU A 107 9.45 4.20 -11.61
N GLN A 108 8.18 4.17 -11.22
CA GLN A 108 7.37 2.95 -11.21
C GLN A 108 7.30 2.36 -12.61
N THR A 109 7.00 3.15 -13.64
CA THR A 109 6.96 2.68 -15.03
C THR A 109 8.31 2.11 -15.49
N VAL A 110 9.43 2.74 -15.13
CA VAL A 110 10.77 2.23 -15.44
C VAL A 110 11.03 0.87 -14.79
N LEU A 111 10.61 0.68 -13.54
CA LEU A 111 10.81 -0.59 -12.83
C LEU A 111 9.88 -1.71 -13.33
N GLU A 112 8.64 -1.37 -13.67
CA GLU A 112 7.65 -2.34 -14.15
C GLU A 112 7.93 -2.78 -15.60
N GLU A 113 8.11 -1.82 -16.51
CA GLU A 113 8.25 -2.11 -17.95
C GLU A 113 9.72 -2.26 -18.38
N GLY A 114 10.67 -1.88 -17.53
CA GLY A 114 12.10 -1.93 -17.84
C GLY A 114 12.58 -3.33 -18.25
N ASN A 115 12.10 -4.39 -17.61
CA ASN A 115 12.45 -5.75 -18.00
C ASN A 115 11.93 -6.13 -19.39
N LYS A 116 10.75 -5.62 -19.77
CA LYS A 116 10.09 -5.93 -21.02
C LYS A 116 10.62 -5.11 -22.19
N ASP A 117 11.00 -3.86 -21.93
CA ASP A 117 11.46 -2.89 -22.93
C ASP A 117 12.99 -2.78 -23.00
N ASP A 118 13.73 -3.82 -22.61
CA ASP A 118 15.21 -3.87 -22.68
C ASP A 118 15.93 -2.78 -21.84
N TRP A 119 15.30 -2.33 -20.75
CA TRP A 119 15.82 -1.36 -19.80
C TRP A 119 16.39 -0.11 -20.48
N LEU A 120 17.71 0.12 -20.35
CA LEU A 120 18.40 1.29 -20.89
C LEU A 120 18.64 1.20 -22.40
N GLY A 121 18.32 0.07 -23.03
CA GLY A 121 18.29 -0.09 -24.48
C GLY A 121 17.14 0.67 -25.13
N SER A 122 16.05 0.92 -24.39
CA SER A 122 14.89 1.66 -24.90
C SER A 122 15.01 3.17 -24.65
N PRO A 123 14.94 4.01 -25.70
CA PRO A 123 14.89 5.48 -25.55
C PRO A 123 13.72 5.96 -24.69
N PHE A 124 12.64 5.18 -24.60
CA PHE A 124 11.49 5.50 -23.76
C PHE A 124 11.83 5.38 -22.27
N ILE A 125 12.42 4.26 -21.85
CA ILE A 125 12.81 4.00 -20.47
C ILE A 125 13.93 4.95 -20.03
N VAL A 126 14.87 5.28 -20.91
CA VAL A 126 15.93 6.27 -20.62
C VAL A 126 15.32 7.65 -20.37
N ARG A 127 14.38 8.11 -21.20
CA ARG A 127 13.68 9.39 -20.99
C ARG A 127 12.92 9.39 -19.67
N LEU A 128 12.18 8.32 -19.37
CA LEU A 128 11.47 8.20 -18.09
C LEU A 128 12.42 8.16 -16.89
N SER A 129 13.58 7.52 -17.02
CA SER A 129 14.60 7.49 -15.96
C SER A 129 15.16 8.87 -15.68
N VAL A 130 15.42 9.68 -16.72
CA VAL A 130 15.84 11.07 -16.58
C VAL A 130 14.73 11.92 -15.94
N ILE A 131 13.48 11.77 -16.40
CA ILE A 131 12.33 12.47 -15.81
C ILE A 131 12.17 12.11 -14.33
N ALA A 132 12.26 10.82 -13.99
CA ALA A 132 12.19 10.35 -12.61
C ALA A 132 13.30 10.95 -11.76
N ALA A 133 14.55 10.92 -12.23
CA ALA A 133 15.69 11.50 -11.52
C ALA A 133 15.51 13.01 -11.29
N VAL A 134 15.17 13.76 -12.34
CA VAL A 134 14.98 15.22 -12.24
C VAL A 134 13.80 15.57 -11.32
N ALA A 135 12.66 14.90 -11.48
CA ALA A 135 11.47 15.19 -10.67
C ALA A 135 11.64 14.78 -9.20
N LEU A 136 12.32 13.67 -8.91
CA LEU A 136 12.62 13.27 -7.52
C LEU A 136 13.65 14.20 -6.88
N VAL A 137 14.67 14.65 -7.62
CA VAL A 137 15.62 15.66 -7.11
C VAL A 137 14.90 16.99 -6.85
N ALA A 138 14.04 17.43 -7.78
CA ALA A 138 13.22 18.62 -7.59
C ALA A 138 12.30 18.48 -6.37
N PHE A 139 11.69 17.32 -6.17
CA PHE A 139 10.88 17.00 -4.99
C PHE A 139 11.68 17.16 -3.70
N LEU A 140 12.90 16.60 -3.63
CA LEU A 140 13.76 16.76 -2.45
C LEU A 140 14.09 18.23 -2.19
N ILE A 141 14.42 19.00 -3.22
CA ILE A 141 14.73 20.44 -3.09
C ILE A 141 13.50 21.21 -2.56
N VAL A 142 12.31 20.93 -3.09
CA VAL A 142 11.06 21.57 -2.66
C VAL A 142 10.75 21.25 -1.20
N GLU A 143 10.84 19.97 -0.80
CA GLU A 143 10.62 19.52 0.59
C GLU A 143 11.60 20.17 1.59
N PHE A 144 12.83 20.46 1.17
CA PHE A 144 13.78 21.18 2.03
C PHE A 144 13.55 22.70 2.09
N THR A 145 12.87 23.27 1.11
CA THR A 145 12.71 24.73 0.95
C THR A 145 11.36 25.25 1.46
N VAL A 146 10.29 24.45 1.37
CA VAL A 146 8.93 24.85 1.74
C VAL A 146 8.76 24.87 3.27
N GLU A 147 8.03 25.87 3.79
CA GLU A 147 7.79 26.03 5.24
C GLU A 147 6.89 24.93 5.84
N LYS A 148 5.98 24.38 5.04
CA LYS A 148 5.08 23.28 5.39
C LYS A 148 5.32 22.08 4.47
N PRO A 149 6.46 21.37 4.63
CA PRO A 149 6.80 20.22 3.81
C PRO A 149 5.75 19.11 3.95
N LEU A 150 5.45 18.42 2.86
CA LEU A 150 4.55 17.27 2.86
C LEU A 150 5.19 16.07 3.58
N LEU A 151 6.49 15.86 3.38
CA LEU A 151 7.32 14.86 4.06
C LEU A 151 8.47 15.56 4.79
N ASN A 152 8.45 15.51 6.11
CA ASN A 152 9.56 16.04 6.89
C ASN A 152 10.79 15.11 6.79
N LEU A 153 11.57 15.26 5.71
CA LEU A 153 12.76 14.46 5.39
C LEU A 153 13.85 14.56 6.48
N ARG A 154 13.80 15.59 7.34
CA ARG A 154 14.70 15.73 8.50
C ARG A 154 14.52 14.60 9.51
N LEU A 155 13.36 13.93 9.53
CA LEU A 155 13.13 12.76 10.37
C LEU A 155 13.96 11.56 9.90
N LEU A 156 14.20 11.42 8.59
CA LEU A 156 15.05 10.35 8.02
C LEU A 156 16.50 10.46 8.48
N ALA A 157 16.98 11.68 8.75
CA ALA A 157 18.32 11.91 9.29
C ALA A 157 18.46 11.41 10.74
N ARG A 158 17.36 11.16 11.47
CA ARG A 158 17.43 10.56 12.80
C ARG A 158 17.74 9.08 12.67
N ARG A 159 18.88 8.66 13.22
CA ARG A 159 19.40 7.27 13.15
C ARG A 159 18.34 6.19 13.42
N ASN A 160 17.60 6.30 14.51
CA ASN A 160 16.57 5.29 14.87
C ASN A 160 15.42 5.24 13.85
N PHE A 161 14.99 6.40 13.34
CA PHE A 161 13.92 6.47 12.35
C PHE A 161 14.39 5.99 10.97
N GLY A 162 15.60 6.41 10.55
CA GLY A 162 16.22 5.95 9.30
C GLY A 162 16.43 4.44 9.28
N PHE A 163 16.98 3.85 10.34
CA PHE A 163 17.12 2.39 10.44
C PHE A 163 15.76 1.69 10.47
N GLY A 164 14.78 2.22 11.21
CA GLY A 164 13.43 1.66 11.24
C GLY A 164 12.75 1.67 9.87
N MET A 165 12.91 2.75 9.11
CA MET A 165 12.37 2.85 7.74
C MET A 165 13.10 1.92 6.77
N LEU A 166 14.44 1.83 6.84
CA LEU A 166 15.20 0.90 6.02
C LEU A 166 14.85 -0.56 6.31
N ALA A 167 14.70 -0.93 7.58
CA ALA A 167 14.26 -2.27 7.97
C ALA A 167 12.86 -2.58 7.44
N ASN A 168 11.91 -1.64 7.54
CA ASN A 168 10.58 -1.79 6.95
C ASN A 168 10.61 -1.90 5.43
N PHE A 169 11.48 -1.12 4.76
CA PHE A 169 11.65 -1.17 3.32
C PHE A 169 12.17 -2.54 2.85
N LEU A 170 13.22 -3.07 3.50
CA LEU A 170 13.75 -4.40 3.21
C LEU A 170 12.73 -5.51 3.50
N LEU A 171 12.00 -5.39 4.61
CA LEU A 171 10.92 -6.32 4.94
C LEU A 171 9.80 -6.26 3.90
N GLY A 172 9.45 -5.07 3.41
CA GLY A 172 8.49 -4.89 2.32
C GLY A 172 8.95 -5.56 1.03
N ILE A 173 10.20 -5.38 0.61
CA ILE A 173 10.76 -6.06 -0.56
C ILE A 173 10.67 -7.58 -0.41
N ALA A 174 11.08 -8.11 0.75
CA ALA A 174 11.05 -9.55 0.99
C ALA A 174 9.60 -10.09 0.97
N LEU A 175 8.67 -9.40 1.61
CA LEU A 175 7.28 -9.82 1.73
C LEU A 175 6.55 -9.73 0.39
N TYR A 176 6.52 -8.55 -0.24
CA TYR A 176 5.81 -8.36 -1.50
C TYR A 176 6.49 -9.07 -2.67
N GLY A 177 7.83 -9.14 -2.67
CA GLY A 177 8.59 -9.92 -3.65
C GLY A 177 8.24 -11.40 -3.58
N SER A 178 8.18 -11.99 -2.38
CA SER A 178 7.78 -13.39 -2.20
C SER A 178 6.34 -13.65 -2.63
N VAL A 179 5.41 -12.74 -2.29
CA VAL A 179 3.99 -12.85 -2.67
C VAL A 179 3.78 -12.77 -4.18
N PHE A 180 4.67 -12.11 -4.94
CA PHE A 180 4.59 -12.05 -6.39
C PHE A 180 5.33 -13.20 -7.09
N ILE A 181 6.54 -13.53 -6.63
CA ILE A 181 7.39 -14.55 -7.26
C ILE A 181 6.79 -15.94 -7.07
N LEU A 182 6.24 -16.25 -5.89
CA LEU A 182 5.73 -17.57 -5.58
C LEU A 182 4.55 -18.01 -6.50
N PRO A 183 3.49 -17.19 -6.72
CA PRO A 183 2.46 -17.48 -7.70
C PRO A 183 2.99 -17.61 -9.12
N GLN A 184 3.92 -16.73 -9.54
CA GLN A 184 4.51 -16.79 -10.88
C GLN A 184 5.31 -18.07 -11.09
N TYR A 185 6.07 -18.51 -10.10
CA TYR A 185 6.81 -19.77 -10.13
C TYR A 185 5.87 -20.97 -10.21
N LEU A 186 4.83 -21.02 -9.36
CA LEU A 186 3.85 -22.10 -9.35
C LEU A 186 3.07 -22.17 -10.66
N SER A 187 2.71 -21.02 -11.23
CA SER A 187 1.98 -20.96 -12.50
C SER A 187 2.85 -21.35 -13.69
N ARG A 188 4.03 -20.72 -13.86
CA ARG A 188 4.85 -20.88 -15.07
C ARG A 188 5.69 -22.15 -15.10
N ILE A 189 6.20 -22.60 -13.95
CA ILE A 189 7.14 -23.73 -13.87
C ILE A 189 6.43 -24.99 -13.41
N GLN A 190 5.60 -24.90 -12.37
CA GLN A 190 4.89 -26.08 -11.82
C GLN A 190 3.56 -26.36 -12.55
N GLY A 191 3.08 -25.44 -13.39
CA GLY A 191 1.85 -25.62 -14.17
C GLY A 191 0.57 -25.61 -13.34
N TYR A 192 0.58 -25.00 -12.15
CA TYR A 192 -0.58 -24.97 -11.27
C TYR A 192 -1.67 -24.04 -11.82
N ASN A 193 -2.94 -24.43 -11.64
CA ASN A 193 -4.08 -23.56 -11.95
C ASN A 193 -4.31 -22.53 -10.83
N ALA A 194 -5.24 -21.59 -11.06
CA ALA A 194 -5.47 -20.47 -10.15
C ALA A 194 -5.94 -20.92 -8.76
N GLU A 195 -6.75 -21.98 -8.69
CA GLU A 195 -7.24 -22.55 -7.44
C GLU A 195 -6.11 -23.18 -6.61
N GLN A 196 -5.24 -23.99 -7.23
CA GLN A 196 -4.11 -24.63 -6.56
C GLN A 196 -3.14 -23.59 -5.98
N ILE A 197 -2.84 -22.54 -6.75
CA ILE A 197 -2.01 -21.43 -6.29
C ILE A 197 -2.67 -20.73 -5.10
N GLY A 198 -3.97 -20.44 -5.19
CA GLY A 198 -4.76 -19.87 -4.11
C GLY A 198 -4.73 -20.71 -2.83
N MET A 199 -4.76 -22.04 -2.96
CA MET A 199 -4.69 -22.97 -1.83
C MET A 199 -3.31 -22.98 -1.16
N VAL A 200 -2.22 -22.98 -1.94
CA VAL A 200 -0.85 -22.89 -1.40
C VAL A 200 -0.63 -21.59 -0.65
N LEU A 201 -1.12 -20.47 -1.20
CA LEU A 201 -1.02 -19.17 -0.56
C LEU A 201 -1.85 -19.10 0.73
N ALA A 202 -3.01 -19.75 0.79
CA ALA A 202 -3.80 -19.86 2.02
C ALA A 202 -2.99 -20.49 3.17
N TRP A 203 -2.19 -21.53 2.89
CA TRP A 203 -1.32 -22.15 3.90
C TRP A 203 -0.26 -21.20 4.45
N THR A 204 0.20 -20.23 3.66
CA THR A 204 1.13 -19.19 4.14
C THR A 204 0.43 -18.13 4.99
N GLY A 205 -0.85 -17.87 4.72
CA GLY A 205 -1.68 -16.89 5.45
C GLY A 205 -2.20 -17.38 6.81
N LEU A 206 -2.46 -18.69 6.95
CA LEU A 206 -3.00 -19.27 8.18
C LEU A 206 -2.13 -19.02 9.44
N PRO A 207 -0.80 -19.24 9.41
CA PRO A 207 0.07 -18.89 10.52
C PRO A 207 0.06 -17.39 10.84
N GLN A 208 -0.02 -16.52 9.83
CA GLN A 208 -0.09 -15.08 10.01
C GLN A 208 -1.38 -14.68 10.75
N LEU A 209 -2.53 -15.25 10.41
CA LEU A 209 -3.80 -15.01 11.11
C LEU A 209 -3.69 -15.36 12.61
N LEU A 210 -3.01 -16.45 12.95
CA LEU A 210 -2.85 -16.89 14.34
C LEU A 210 -1.81 -16.05 15.11
N LEU A 211 -0.70 -15.70 14.47
CA LEU A 211 0.41 -15.00 15.10
C LEU A 211 0.16 -13.50 15.26
N ILE A 212 -0.45 -12.83 14.28
CA ILE A 212 -0.71 -11.38 14.31
C ILE A 212 -1.49 -10.92 15.56
N PRO A 213 -2.57 -11.56 16.01
CA PRO A 213 -3.27 -11.15 17.24
C PRO A 213 -2.50 -11.51 18.53
N LEU A 214 -1.54 -12.43 18.44
CA LEU A 214 -0.68 -12.83 19.56
C LEU A 214 0.49 -11.85 19.78
N VAL A 215 1.01 -11.24 18.70
CA VAL A 215 2.14 -10.28 18.76
C VAL A 215 1.85 -9.07 19.67
N PRO A 216 0.71 -8.36 19.58
CA PRO A 216 0.39 -7.25 20.49
C PRO A 216 0.32 -7.68 21.96
N ARG A 217 -0.15 -8.90 22.24
CA ARG A 217 -0.21 -9.44 23.62
C ARG A 217 1.19 -9.75 24.16
N LEU A 218 2.10 -10.21 23.30
CA LEU A 218 3.49 -10.44 23.66
C LEU A 218 4.23 -9.11 23.90
N MET A 219 4.03 -8.10 23.05
CA MET A 219 4.62 -6.76 23.20
C MET A 219 4.11 -5.96 24.40
N GLN A 220 2.97 -6.32 24.98
CA GLN A 220 2.49 -5.72 26.24
C GLN A 220 3.15 -6.35 27.47
N ARG A 221 3.73 -7.55 27.31
CA ARG A 221 4.27 -8.36 28.41
C ARG A 221 5.80 -8.31 28.48
N PHE A 222 6.47 -7.93 27.40
CA PHE A 222 7.92 -7.76 27.23
C PHE A 222 8.22 -6.39 26.65
#